data_AF-A0A974XWD1-F1
#
_entry.id   AF-A0A974XWD1-F1
#
_cell.length_a   1.000
_cell.length_b   1.000
_cell.length_c   1.000
_cell.angle_alpha   90.00
_cell.angle_beta   90.00
_cell.angle_gamma   90.00
#
_symmetry.space_group_name_H-M   'P 1'
#
loop_
_entity.id
_entity.type
_entity.pdbx_description
1 polymer ?
#
loop_
_entity_poly.entity_id
_entity_poly.type
_entity_poly.pdbx_seq_one_letter_code
_entity_poly.pdbx_strand_id
1 'polypeptide(L)'
;MKEVKFRWIDKYLIHMTLKTKFAILAVVPIVLLVGLALALDNKFSGTMEQVQIQQARMMADRINQVAEAALANLPEDKKQDFLTGLDGNTQTLSADQADGRAANLARSGGGVDEKGQTLRAISALNGANTLTIVTLDRKKMAVSANDDAAFVFGAIAVVLFVIIMFSYYISTFVGGALYTTVMALKRAADGDLTGRLNFFQVKDEFSILAISIDTLVERQHKLVKSIAQATDQIRNVVEGFRTNAKQGQSLAAHQRQHLDSLATAMEEMTAAVREVAHNAEQSSTETQEANQQVNAGSRDIATTVQSIGQLSNEIANASAAVTVLNENASKIDEVVTTINAISEQTNLLALNAAIEAARAGEQGRGFAVVADEVRTLAGRTQAATVEIKSMIEALQSGSRNLTQVMSRTVEQAEEGKKHVIKTGEDLKSISEHSAKVFEMSVLIATSAEEQSAVANEIATNLMEIRNQSHDVEQSANQSVSGCDELHATAEQLDQLLVGLKL
;
A
#
# COMPACT_ATOMS: atom_id res chain seq x y z
N MET A 1 -16.15 -10.88 32.48
CA MET A 1 -17.61 -10.61 32.56
C MET A 1 -17.93 -10.09 33.96
N LYS A 2 -18.78 -9.07 34.09
CA LYS A 2 -19.31 -8.64 35.41
C LYS A 2 -20.44 -9.58 35.80
N GLU A 3 -20.40 -10.13 37.01
CA GLU A 3 -21.44 -11.03 37.50
C GLU A 3 -22.77 -10.30 37.68
N VAL A 4 -23.85 -10.94 37.22
CA VAL A 4 -25.22 -10.48 37.48
C VAL A 4 -25.57 -10.85 38.91
N LYS A 5 -25.90 -9.86 39.74
CA LYS A 5 -26.30 -10.10 41.13
C LYS A 5 -27.67 -10.78 41.16
N PHE A 6 -27.70 -12.04 41.59
CA PHE A 6 -28.95 -12.75 41.89
C PHE A 6 -29.64 -12.18 43.12
N ARG A 7 -30.97 -12.30 43.19
CA ARG A 7 -31.71 -11.91 44.40
C ARG A 7 -31.38 -12.92 45.50
N TRP A 8 -31.35 -12.49 46.76
CA TRP A 8 -31.03 -13.36 47.90
C TRP A 8 -31.88 -14.64 47.95
N ILE A 9 -33.15 -14.56 47.54
CA ILE A 9 -34.09 -15.68 47.54
C ILE A 9 -33.74 -16.75 46.50
N ASP A 10 -33.07 -16.36 45.40
CA ASP A 10 -32.68 -17.27 44.35
C ASP A 10 -31.60 -18.24 44.85
N LYS A 11 -30.76 -17.81 45.80
CA LYS A 11 -29.68 -18.64 46.38
C LYS A 11 -30.16 -19.98 46.94
N TYR A 12 -31.38 -20.03 47.46
CA TYR A 12 -31.98 -21.26 48.01
C TYR A 12 -32.78 -22.05 46.97
N LEU A 13 -33.36 -21.37 45.99
CA LEU A 13 -34.23 -21.98 44.98
C LEU A 13 -33.47 -22.42 43.72
N ILE A 14 -32.23 -21.97 43.49
CA ILE A 14 -31.46 -22.24 42.27
C ILE A 14 -31.25 -23.74 42.01
N HIS A 15 -31.11 -24.56 43.05
CA HIS A 15 -30.88 -26.01 42.92
C HIS A 15 -32.14 -26.82 42.56
N MET A 16 -33.29 -26.17 42.43
CA MET A 16 -34.57 -26.84 42.23
C MET A 16 -35.11 -26.60 40.83
N THR A 17 -35.65 -27.66 40.21
CA THR A 17 -36.34 -27.50 38.92
C THR A 17 -37.59 -26.64 39.10
N LEU A 18 -38.00 -25.96 38.02
CA LEU A 18 -39.21 -25.14 38.02
C LEU A 18 -40.44 -25.92 38.50
N LYS A 19 -40.54 -27.20 38.10
CA LYS A 19 -41.59 -28.13 38.55
C LYS A 19 -41.58 -28.32 40.07
N THR A 20 -40.39 -28.48 40.67
CA THR A 20 -40.24 -28.66 42.11
C THR A 20 -40.62 -27.39 42.88
N LYS A 21 -40.29 -26.20 42.35
CA LYS A 21 -40.67 -24.92 42.96
C LYS A 21 -42.19 -24.73 43.02
N PHE A 22 -42.87 -24.98 41.90
CA PHE A 22 -44.33 -24.91 41.85
C PHE A 22 -44.99 -25.97 42.73
N ALA A 23 -44.43 -27.19 42.80
CA ALA A 23 -44.92 -28.21 43.72
C ALA A 23 -44.82 -27.78 45.20
N ILE A 24 -43.72 -27.15 45.62
CA ILE A 24 -43.58 -26.60 46.99
C ILE A 24 -44.57 -25.47 47.23
N LEU A 25 -44.72 -24.57 46.26
CA LEU A 25 -45.69 -23.46 46.33
C LEU A 25 -47.13 -23.97 46.48
N ALA A 26 -47.46 -25.12 45.89
CA ALA A 26 -48.77 -25.75 46.05
C ALA A 26 -48.88 -26.50 47.39
N VAL A 27 -47.89 -27.30 47.79
CA VAL A 27 -47.98 -28.18 48.97
C VAL A 27 -47.99 -27.40 50.29
N VAL A 28 -47.22 -26.32 50.41
CA VAL A 28 -47.12 -25.56 51.67
C VAL A 28 -48.46 -24.94 52.10
N PRO A 29 -49.20 -24.23 51.23
CA PRO A 29 -50.55 -23.74 51.54
C PRO A 29 -51.53 -24.88 51.83
N ILE A 30 -51.42 -26.01 51.11
CA ILE A 30 -52.29 -27.18 51.31
C ILE A 30 -52.13 -27.72 52.74
N VAL A 31 -50.89 -27.94 53.18
CA VAL A 31 -50.61 -28.45 54.54
C VAL A 31 -51.06 -27.45 55.60
N LEU A 32 -50.84 -26.15 55.38
CA LEU A 32 -51.30 -25.10 56.30
C LEU A 32 -52.83 -25.02 56.39
N LEU A 33 -53.55 -25.11 55.26
CA LEU A 33 -55.00 -25.08 55.21
C LEU A 33 -55.61 -26.32 55.87
N VAL A 34 -55.06 -27.50 55.60
CA VAL A 34 -55.49 -28.75 56.26
C VAL A 34 -55.22 -28.70 57.76
N GLY A 35 -54.04 -28.22 58.17
CA GLY A 35 -53.69 -28.05 59.59
C GLY A 35 -54.60 -27.05 60.30
N LEU A 36 -54.90 -25.91 59.66
CA LEU A 36 -55.80 -24.88 60.19
C LEU A 36 -57.24 -25.42 60.30
N ALA A 37 -57.71 -26.16 59.31
CA ALA A 37 -59.04 -26.77 59.31
C ALA A 37 -59.22 -27.77 60.45
N LEU A 38 -58.25 -28.67 60.65
CA LEU A 38 -58.26 -29.63 61.76
C LEU A 38 -58.21 -28.92 63.12
N ALA A 39 -57.41 -27.85 63.25
CA ALA A 39 -57.34 -27.07 64.49
C ALA A 39 -58.64 -26.32 64.80
N LEU A 40 -59.29 -25.76 63.77
CA LEU A 40 -60.59 -25.08 63.90
C LEU A 40 -61.71 -26.06 64.24
N ASP A 41 -61.74 -27.22 63.59
CA ASP A 41 -62.74 -28.28 63.85
C ASP A 41 -62.65 -28.81 65.29
N ASN A 42 -61.43 -29.08 65.77
CA ASN A 42 -61.21 -29.55 67.13
C ASN A 42 -61.60 -28.50 68.17
N LYS A 43 -61.31 -27.22 67.90
CA LYS A 43 -61.71 -26.10 68.78
C LYS A 43 -63.22 -25.86 68.77
N PHE A 44 -63.87 -25.99 67.60
CA PHE A 44 -65.31 -25.84 67.46
C PHE A 44 -66.06 -26.95 68.20
N SER A 45 -65.65 -28.20 68.00
CA SER A 45 -66.22 -29.38 68.67
C SER A 45 -66.14 -29.26 70.20
N GLY A 46 -64.98 -28.88 70.75
CA GLY A 46 -64.82 -28.69 72.19
C GLY A 46 -65.65 -27.53 72.76
N THR A 47 -65.83 -26.45 71.99
CA THR A 47 -66.66 -25.32 72.42
C THR A 47 -68.15 -25.67 72.43
N MET A 48 -68.60 -26.44 71.43
CA MET A 48 -70.01 -26.82 71.30
C MET A 48 -70.46 -27.80 72.40
N GLU A 49 -69.59 -28.74 72.78
CA GLU A 49 -69.82 -29.65 73.91
C GLU A 49 -70.03 -28.88 75.23
N GLN A 50 -69.20 -27.85 75.49
CA GLN A 50 -69.36 -26.99 76.68
C GLN A 50 -70.67 -26.22 76.68
N VAL A 51 -71.06 -25.61 75.56
CA VAL A 51 -72.31 -24.84 75.45
C VAL A 51 -73.54 -25.71 75.73
N GLN A 52 -73.56 -26.94 75.20
CA GLN A 52 -74.69 -27.84 75.39
C GLN A 52 -74.78 -28.39 76.83
N ILE A 53 -73.64 -28.69 77.47
CA ILE A 53 -73.60 -29.05 78.90
C ILE A 53 -74.14 -27.91 79.76
N GLN A 54 -73.78 -26.66 79.42
CA GLN A 54 -74.27 -25.49 80.14
C GLN A 54 -75.78 -25.27 79.95
N GLN A 55 -76.30 -25.47 78.74
CA GLN A 55 -77.75 -25.43 78.47
C GLN A 55 -78.49 -26.53 79.25
N ALA A 56 -77.97 -27.75 79.26
CA ALA A 56 -78.53 -28.86 80.02
C ALA A 56 -78.63 -28.58 81.52
N ARG A 57 -77.57 -27.98 82.09
CA ARG A 57 -77.55 -27.56 83.49
C ARG A 57 -78.60 -26.49 83.78
N MET A 58 -78.68 -25.46 82.93
CA MET A 58 -79.73 -24.43 83.06
C MET A 58 -81.15 -25.02 82.95
N MET A 59 -81.33 -26.04 82.11
CA MET A 59 -82.61 -26.73 81.98
C MET A 59 -82.93 -27.55 83.24
N ALA A 60 -81.97 -28.28 83.79
CA ALA A 60 -82.13 -29.00 85.05
C ALA A 60 -82.48 -28.05 86.21
N ASP A 61 -81.81 -26.90 86.29
CA ASP A 61 -82.08 -25.87 87.30
C ASP A 61 -83.47 -25.25 87.13
N ARG A 62 -83.90 -24.95 85.89
CA ARG A 62 -85.26 -24.46 85.62
C ARG A 62 -86.32 -25.48 85.99
N ILE A 63 -86.11 -26.75 85.65
CA ILE A 63 -87.06 -27.81 85.99
C ILE A 63 -87.16 -27.94 87.51
N ASN A 64 -86.03 -27.83 88.22
CA ASN A 64 -86.06 -27.80 89.68
C ASN A 64 -86.86 -26.63 90.23
N GLN A 65 -86.67 -25.41 89.73
CA GLN A 65 -87.46 -24.26 90.17
C GLN A 65 -88.97 -24.46 89.94
N VAL A 66 -89.35 -25.03 88.78
CA VAL A 66 -90.75 -25.34 88.48
C VAL A 66 -91.28 -26.45 89.39
N ALA A 67 -90.48 -27.49 89.64
CA ALA A 67 -90.84 -28.60 90.51
C ALA A 67 -91.01 -28.13 91.97
N GLU A 68 -90.13 -27.26 92.46
CA GLU A 68 -90.19 -26.67 93.81
C GLU A 68 -91.49 -25.89 94.01
N ALA A 69 -91.83 -25.03 93.04
CA ALA A 69 -93.06 -24.24 93.07
C ALA A 69 -94.34 -25.10 92.98
N ALA A 70 -94.30 -26.19 92.22
CA ALA A 70 -95.41 -27.14 92.11
C ALA A 70 -95.59 -27.96 93.39
N LEU A 71 -94.50 -28.52 93.94
CA LEU A 71 -94.51 -29.35 95.14
C LEU A 71 -94.96 -28.59 96.40
N ALA A 72 -94.75 -27.27 96.45
CA ALA A 72 -95.24 -26.44 97.55
C ALA A 72 -96.78 -26.29 97.58
N ASN A 73 -97.46 -26.43 96.43
CA ASN A 73 -98.88 -26.13 96.27
C ASN A 73 -99.76 -27.35 95.96
N LEU A 74 -99.17 -28.54 95.83
CA LEU A 74 -99.88 -29.79 95.54
C LEU A 74 -100.22 -30.55 96.84
N PRO A 75 -101.45 -31.10 96.97
CA PRO A 75 -101.77 -32.01 98.06
C PRO A 75 -100.96 -33.31 97.96
N GLU A 76 -100.63 -33.92 99.12
CA GLU A 76 -99.68 -35.04 99.23
C GLU A 76 -100.02 -36.25 98.35
N ASP A 77 -101.29 -36.49 98.07
CA ASP A 77 -101.77 -37.57 97.20
C ASP A 77 -101.39 -37.37 95.71
N LYS A 78 -101.04 -36.14 95.29
CA LYS A 78 -100.72 -35.80 93.90
C LYS A 78 -99.27 -35.40 93.65
N LYS A 79 -98.45 -35.28 94.70
CA LYS A 79 -97.03 -34.92 94.56
C LYS A 79 -96.25 -35.99 93.81
N GLN A 80 -96.57 -37.26 94.06
CA GLN A 80 -95.87 -38.38 93.43
C GLN A 80 -96.22 -38.51 91.94
N ASP A 81 -97.49 -38.30 91.57
CA ASP A 81 -97.93 -38.27 90.17
C ASP A 81 -97.25 -37.15 89.37
N PHE A 82 -97.07 -35.95 89.94
CA PHE A 82 -96.37 -34.85 89.28
C PHE A 82 -94.88 -35.17 89.01
N LEU A 83 -94.21 -35.81 89.98
CA LEU A 83 -92.81 -36.20 89.84
C LEU A 83 -92.61 -37.25 88.74
N THR A 84 -93.54 -38.19 88.58
CA THR A 84 -93.54 -39.18 87.50
C THR A 84 -94.07 -38.66 86.16
N GLY A 85 -94.80 -37.54 86.15
CA GLY A 85 -95.42 -36.94 84.96
C GLY A 85 -94.53 -35.96 84.17
N LEU A 86 -93.30 -35.71 84.62
CA LEU A 86 -92.31 -34.92 83.88
C LEU A 86 -91.79 -35.73 82.68
N ASP A 87 -92.40 -35.54 81.50
CA ASP A 87 -92.07 -36.30 80.29
C ASP A 87 -90.79 -35.79 79.58
N GLY A 88 -90.11 -36.72 78.90
CA GLY A 88 -88.92 -36.50 78.06
C GLY A 88 -87.62 -37.06 78.65
N ASN A 89 -86.54 -36.29 78.52
CA ASN A 89 -85.18 -36.67 78.92
C ASN A 89 -84.86 -36.37 80.40
N THR A 90 -85.88 -36.08 81.19
CA THR A 90 -85.76 -35.60 82.56
C THR A 90 -86.31 -36.65 83.52
N GLN A 91 -85.56 -37.01 84.54
CA GLN A 91 -85.99 -37.91 85.61
C GLN A 91 -85.83 -37.23 86.95
N THR A 92 -86.90 -37.20 87.74
CA THR A 92 -86.85 -36.70 89.12
C THR A 92 -86.92 -37.89 90.07
N LEU A 93 -85.88 -38.09 90.89
CA LEU A 93 -85.70 -39.25 91.75
C LEU A 93 -85.49 -38.80 93.19
N SER A 94 -85.90 -39.60 94.17
CA SER A 94 -85.45 -39.39 95.55
C SER A 94 -83.94 -39.65 95.65
N ALA A 95 -83.22 -38.89 96.47
CA ALA A 95 -81.77 -39.02 96.64
C ALA A 95 -81.36 -40.41 97.15
N ASP A 96 -82.28 -41.13 97.80
CA ASP A 96 -82.07 -42.50 98.28
C ASP A 96 -82.17 -43.55 97.16
N GLN A 97 -82.83 -43.21 96.05
CA GLN A 97 -82.96 -44.06 94.86
C GLN A 97 -81.95 -43.70 93.75
N ALA A 98 -81.21 -42.62 93.95
CA ALA A 98 -80.21 -42.17 92.99
C ALA A 98 -78.88 -42.92 93.18
N ASP A 99 -78.15 -43.09 92.07
CA ASP A 99 -76.78 -43.61 92.08
C ASP A 99 -75.89 -42.73 92.99
N GLY A 100 -74.93 -43.31 93.70
CA GLY A 100 -74.14 -42.63 94.74
C GLY A 100 -73.41 -41.39 94.24
N ARG A 101 -73.02 -41.35 92.96
CA ARG A 101 -72.46 -40.14 92.31
C ARG A 101 -73.51 -39.05 92.09
N ALA A 102 -74.69 -39.42 91.61
CA ALA A 102 -75.78 -38.48 91.39
C ALA A 102 -76.26 -37.85 92.71
N ALA A 103 -76.39 -38.66 93.77
CA ALA A 103 -76.73 -38.19 95.10
C ALA A 103 -75.67 -37.23 95.68
N ASN A 104 -74.38 -37.53 95.49
CA ASN A 104 -73.30 -36.66 95.96
C ASN A 104 -73.25 -35.33 95.20
N LEU A 105 -73.42 -35.36 93.87
CA LEU A 105 -73.48 -34.15 93.03
C LEU A 105 -74.67 -33.27 93.40
N ALA A 106 -75.82 -33.88 93.69
CA ALA A 106 -76.97 -33.16 94.21
C ALA A 106 -76.65 -32.48 95.55
N ARG A 107 -76.07 -33.20 96.53
CA ARG A 107 -75.69 -32.63 97.83
C ARG A 107 -74.67 -31.50 97.73
N SER A 108 -73.82 -31.47 96.69
CA SER A 108 -72.85 -30.41 96.44
C SER A 108 -73.39 -29.20 95.65
N GLY A 109 -74.72 -29.09 95.47
CA GLY A 109 -75.33 -27.98 94.71
C GLY A 109 -75.50 -28.26 93.22
N GLY A 110 -75.58 -29.53 92.84
CA GLY A 110 -75.70 -29.99 91.45
C GLY A 110 -74.37 -30.14 90.73
N GLY A 111 -74.41 -30.76 89.56
CA GLY A 111 -73.24 -30.95 88.70
C GLY A 111 -73.54 -31.86 87.51
N VAL A 112 -72.51 -32.25 86.78
CA VAL A 112 -72.64 -33.10 85.59
C VAL A 112 -71.98 -34.44 85.90
N ASP A 113 -72.70 -35.52 85.64
CA ASP A 113 -72.19 -36.87 85.73
C ASP A 113 -72.09 -37.48 84.32
N GLU A 114 -70.92 -38.00 83.99
CA GLU A 114 -70.68 -38.69 82.74
C GLU A 114 -70.87 -40.18 82.93
N LYS A 115 -71.90 -40.74 82.29
CA LYS A 115 -72.20 -42.17 82.33
C LYS A 115 -72.23 -42.72 80.90
N GLY A 116 -71.07 -43.18 80.42
CA GLY A 116 -70.90 -43.76 79.10
C GLY A 116 -71.17 -42.76 77.97
N GLN A 117 -72.17 -43.04 77.13
CA GLN A 117 -72.59 -42.16 76.02
C GLN A 117 -73.65 -41.13 76.43
N THR A 118 -73.99 -41.04 77.72
CA THR A 118 -74.98 -40.08 78.23
C THR A 118 -74.36 -39.12 79.24
N LEU A 119 -74.61 -37.83 79.04
CA LEU A 119 -74.27 -36.75 79.96
C LEU A 119 -75.50 -36.47 80.82
N ARG A 120 -75.37 -36.54 82.14
CA ARG A 120 -76.46 -36.30 83.09
C ARG A 120 -76.21 -34.99 83.80
N ALA A 121 -77.01 -33.97 83.50
CA ALA A 121 -77.02 -32.74 84.29
C ALA A 121 -77.94 -32.94 85.51
N ILE A 122 -77.37 -32.79 86.70
CA ILE A 122 -78.02 -33.10 87.96
C ILE A 122 -78.16 -31.81 88.75
N SER A 123 -79.37 -31.55 89.24
CA SER A 123 -79.65 -30.42 90.11
C SER A 123 -80.45 -30.91 91.32
N ALA A 124 -80.19 -30.34 92.51
CA ALA A 124 -80.82 -30.73 93.76
C ALA A 124 -81.99 -29.82 94.14
N LEU A 125 -83.08 -30.41 94.64
CA LEU A 125 -84.23 -29.68 95.16
C LEU A 125 -84.04 -29.43 96.67
N ASN A 126 -84.15 -28.17 97.11
CA ASN A 126 -84.05 -27.85 98.53
C ASN A 126 -85.41 -28.10 99.21
N GLY A 127 -85.43 -28.96 100.25
CA GLY A 127 -86.62 -29.14 101.11
C GLY A 127 -87.42 -30.42 100.88
N ALA A 128 -87.22 -31.14 99.78
CA ALA A 128 -87.63 -32.54 99.60
C ALA A 128 -86.41 -33.32 99.15
N ASN A 129 -86.21 -34.55 99.61
CA ASN A 129 -85.02 -35.38 99.31
C ASN A 129 -85.01 -35.84 97.84
N THR A 130 -85.21 -34.95 96.88
CA THR A 130 -85.46 -35.22 95.46
C THR A 130 -84.43 -34.48 94.61
N LEU A 131 -83.98 -35.13 93.54
CA LEU A 131 -83.03 -34.59 92.58
C LEU A 131 -83.55 -34.76 91.15
N THR A 132 -83.28 -33.77 90.30
CA THR A 132 -83.66 -33.80 88.88
C THR A 132 -82.44 -34.10 88.05
N ILE A 133 -82.57 -35.07 87.15
CA ILE A 133 -81.53 -35.48 86.23
C ILE A 133 -82.02 -35.30 84.80
N VAL A 134 -81.39 -34.39 84.07
CA VAL A 134 -81.58 -34.23 82.63
C VAL A 134 -80.51 -35.05 81.91
N THR A 135 -80.94 -36.03 81.14
CA THR A 135 -80.05 -36.94 80.41
C THR A 135 -79.91 -36.48 78.96
N LEU A 136 -78.69 -36.18 78.53
CA LEU A 136 -78.34 -35.87 77.15
C LEU A 136 -77.63 -37.06 76.53
N ASP A 137 -78.05 -37.42 75.33
CA ASP A 137 -77.40 -38.46 74.53
C ASP A 137 -76.29 -37.82 73.69
N ARG A 138 -75.04 -38.17 74.01
CA ARG A 138 -73.84 -37.67 73.33
C ARG A 138 -73.85 -38.04 71.83
N LYS A 139 -74.51 -39.13 71.46
CA LYS A 139 -74.60 -39.56 70.06
C LYS A 139 -75.53 -38.66 69.24
N LYS A 140 -76.65 -38.20 69.82
CA LYS A 140 -77.53 -37.20 69.17
C LYS A 140 -76.86 -35.83 69.08
N MET A 141 -76.01 -35.48 70.04
CA MET A 141 -75.19 -34.26 70.01
C MET A 141 -74.12 -34.30 68.91
N ALA A 142 -73.49 -35.45 68.68
CA ALA A 142 -72.48 -35.62 67.63
C ALA A 142 -73.05 -35.64 66.21
N VAL A 143 -74.31 -36.08 66.02
CA VAL A 143 -74.93 -36.19 64.69
C VAL A 143 -75.17 -34.82 64.03
N SER A 144 -75.50 -33.76 64.78
CA SER A 144 -75.59 -32.41 64.21
C SER A 144 -74.23 -31.80 63.84
N ALA A 145 -73.13 -32.24 64.44
CA ALA A 145 -71.79 -31.75 64.08
C ALA A 145 -71.26 -32.39 62.78
N ASN A 146 -71.74 -33.59 62.42
CA ASN A 146 -71.17 -34.37 61.32
C ASN A 146 -71.59 -33.88 59.93
N ASP A 147 -72.80 -33.30 59.80
CA ASP A 147 -73.29 -32.72 58.53
C ASP A 147 -72.55 -31.40 58.19
N ASP A 148 -72.26 -30.57 59.19
CA ASP A 148 -71.48 -29.33 58.99
C ASP A 148 -70.00 -29.62 58.69
N ALA A 149 -69.43 -30.66 59.31
CA ALA A 149 -68.06 -31.09 59.04
C ALA A 149 -67.87 -31.58 57.59
N ALA A 150 -68.83 -32.33 57.04
CA ALA A 150 -68.78 -32.81 55.66
C ALA A 150 -68.76 -31.67 54.62
N PHE A 151 -69.50 -30.58 54.88
CA PHE A 151 -69.51 -29.39 54.02
C PHE A 151 -68.16 -28.66 54.05
N VAL A 152 -67.55 -28.50 55.24
CA VAL A 152 -66.24 -27.86 55.40
C VAL A 152 -65.13 -28.67 54.71
N PHE A 153 -65.09 -29.99 54.91
CA PHE A 153 -64.12 -30.85 54.23
C PHE A 153 -64.32 -30.88 52.71
N GLY A 154 -65.57 -30.86 52.23
CA GLY A 154 -65.90 -30.73 50.81
C GLY A 154 -65.40 -29.42 50.19
N ALA A 155 -65.63 -28.28 50.87
CA ALA A 155 -65.16 -26.97 50.43
C ALA A 155 -63.62 -26.91 50.38
N ILE A 156 -62.94 -27.47 51.39
CA ILE A 156 -61.48 -27.57 51.41
C ILE A 156 -60.99 -28.43 50.24
N ALA A 157 -61.59 -29.60 49.99
CA ALA A 157 -61.19 -30.47 48.87
C ALA A 157 -61.31 -29.76 47.51
N VAL A 158 -62.37 -28.97 47.29
CA VAL A 158 -62.53 -28.16 46.07
C VAL A 158 -61.42 -27.10 45.96
N VAL A 159 -61.11 -26.39 47.05
CA VAL A 159 -60.02 -25.40 47.06
C VAL A 159 -58.66 -26.06 46.77
N LEU A 160 -58.39 -27.22 47.38
CA LEU A 160 -57.18 -27.99 47.14
C LEU A 160 -57.07 -28.44 45.68
N PHE A 161 -58.17 -28.93 45.10
CA PHE A 161 -58.22 -29.34 43.70
C PHE A 161 -57.91 -28.16 42.76
N VAL A 162 -58.49 -26.98 43.02
CA VAL A 162 -58.22 -25.77 42.24
C VAL A 162 -56.75 -25.35 42.35
N ILE A 163 -56.16 -25.38 43.56
CA ILE A 163 -54.74 -25.05 43.76
C ILE A 163 -53.83 -26.01 42.98
N ILE A 164 -54.10 -27.31 43.04
CA ILE A 164 -53.30 -28.33 42.34
C ILE A 164 -53.44 -28.16 40.82
N MET A 165 -54.66 -28.00 40.32
CA MET A 165 -54.94 -27.82 38.89
C MET A 165 -54.27 -26.56 38.35
N PHE A 166 -54.37 -25.44 39.08
CA PHE A 166 -53.74 -24.17 38.72
C PHE A 166 -52.20 -24.26 38.76
N SER A 167 -51.64 -24.91 39.79
CA SER A 167 -50.20 -25.16 39.88
C SER A 167 -49.69 -26.04 38.74
N TYR A 168 -50.45 -27.08 38.34
CA TYR A 168 -50.11 -27.94 37.22
C TYR A 168 -50.16 -27.19 35.89
N TYR A 169 -51.20 -26.37 35.68
CA TYR A 169 -51.35 -25.53 34.51
C TYR A 169 -50.18 -24.55 34.36
N ILE A 170 -49.85 -23.79 35.40
CA ILE A 170 -48.72 -22.85 35.40
C ILE A 170 -47.41 -23.60 35.17
N SER A 171 -47.17 -24.72 35.85
CA SER A 171 -45.93 -25.48 35.69
C SER A 171 -45.74 -26.02 34.27
N THR A 172 -46.83 -26.39 33.60
CA THR A 172 -46.77 -26.91 32.22
C THR A 172 -46.58 -25.78 31.22
N PHE A 173 -47.30 -24.67 31.38
CA PHE A 173 -47.22 -23.50 30.52
C PHE A 173 -45.83 -22.83 30.57
N VAL A 174 -45.36 -22.50 31.78
CA VAL A 174 -44.06 -21.85 32.00
C VAL A 174 -42.91 -22.80 31.66
N GLY A 175 -43.03 -24.09 31.99
CA GLY A 175 -42.02 -25.10 31.69
C GLY A 175 -41.84 -25.37 30.20
N GLY A 176 -42.94 -25.45 29.44
CA GLY A 176 -42.91 -25.64 27.99
C GLY A 176 -42.27 -24.47 27.25
N ALA A 177 -42.68 -23.24 27.57
CA ALA A 177 -42.11 -22.03 26.99
C ALA A 177 -40.61 -21.90 27.32
N LEU A 178 -40.21 -22.14 28.58
CA LEU A 178 -38.80 -22.07 28.96
C LEU A 178 -37.96 -23.13 28.25
N TYR A 179 -38.48 -24.35 28.08
CA TYR A 179 -37.77 -25.43 27.39
C TYR A 179 -37.46 -25.08 25.93
N THR A 180 -38.43 -24.57 25.18
CA THR A 180 -38.21 -24.20 23.76
C THR A 180 -37.20 -23.07 23.63
N THR A 181 -37.24 -22.10 24.53
CA THR A 181 -36.34 -20.94 24.53
C THR A 181 -34.91 -21.34 24.90
N VAL A 182 -34.76 -22.20 25.91
CA VAL A 182 -33.45 -22.77 26.31
C VAL A 182 -32.88 -23.67 25.21
N MET A 183 -33.70 -24.51 24.57
CA MET A 183 -33.21 -25.39 23.51
C MET A 183 -32.79 -24.62 22.26
N ALA A 184 -33.50 -23.55 21.90
CA ALA A 184 -33.09 -22.65 20.83
C ALA A 184 -31.79 -21.92 21.15
N LEU A 185 -31.64 -21.42 22.39
CA LEU A 185 -30.38 -20.82 22.84
C LEU A 185 -29.23 -21.84 22.81
N LYS A 186 -29.48 -23.09 23.22
CA LYS A 186 -28.49 -24.16 23.18
C LYS A 186 -28.07 -24.49 21.74
N ARG A 187 -29.02 -24.58 20.81
CA ARG A 187 -28.72 -24.76 19.38
C ARG A 187 -27.85 -23.62 18.82
N ALA A 188 -28.20 -22.38 19.15
CA ALA A 188 -27.40 -21.22 18.78
C ALA A 188 -25.99 -21.25 19.40
N ALA A 189 -25.87 -21.66 20.66
CA ALA A 189 -24.60 -21.81 21.35
C ALA A 189 -23.73 -22.95 20.76
N ASP A 190 -24.36 -24.02 20.29
CA ASP A 190 -23.71 -25.14 19.58
C ASP A 190 -23.38 -24.79 18.12
N GLY A 191 -23.65 -23.55 17.68
CA GLY A 191 -23.26 -23.02 16.37
C GLY A 191 -24.36 -23.10 15.30
N ASP A 192 -25.56 -23.59 15.60
CA ASP A 192 -26.68 -23.60 14.65
C ASP A 192 -27.42 -22.25 14.64
N LEU A 193 -27.06 -21.39 13.69
CA LEU A 193 -27.62 -20.05 13.53
C LEU A 193 -28.80 -20.00 12.54
N THR A 194 -29.28 -21.16 12.07
CA THR A 194 -30.41 -21.25 11.11
C THR A 194 -31.77 -21.21 11.81
N GLY A 195 -31.82 -21.61 13.08
CA GLY A 195 -33.05 -21.68 13.86
C GLY A 195 -33.65 -20.31 14.16
N ARG A 196 -34.98 -20.19 14.05
CA ARG A 196 -35.74 -19.02 14.49
C ARG A 196 -36.90 -19.48 15.38
N LEU A 197 -37.14 -18.75 16.46
CA LEU A 197 -38.22 -19.02 17.40
C LEU A 197 -39.58 -18.51 16.88
N ASN A 198 -39.59 -17.48 16.02
CA ASN A 198 -40.80 -16.94 15.36
C ASN A 198 -41.96 -16.63 16.33
N PHE A 199 -41.65 -16.10 17.51
CA PHE A 199 -42.67 -15.69 18.47
C PHE A 199 -43.37 -14.40 18.01
N PHE A 200 -44.69 -14.35 18.18
CA PHE A 200 -45.46 -13.12 17.98
C PHE A 200 -45.27 -12.16 19.16
N GLN A 201 -45.35 -10.85 18.90
CA GLN A 201 -45.16 -9.82 19.92
C GLN A 201 -46.37 -9.78 20.86
N VAL A 202 -46.24 -10.43 22.01
CA VAL A 202 -47.24 -10.45 23.09
C VAL A 202 -46.65 -9.68 24.28
N LYS A 203 -47.49 -9.16 25.19
CA LYS A 203 -47.00 -8.54 26.44
C LYS A 203 -46.66 -9.62 27.48
N ASP A 204 -45.74 -10.51 27.17
CA ASP A 204 -45.22 -11.52 28.11
C ASP A 204 -43.68 -11.57 28.10
N GLU A 205 -43.10 -12.07 29.19
CA GLU A 205 -41.65 -12.16 29.34
C GLU A 205 -41.01 -13.16 28.35
N PHE A 206 -41.79 -14.15 27.89
CA PHE A 206 -41.33 -15.19 26.98
C PHE A 206 -41.15 -14.70 25.55
N SER A 207 -42.06 -13.86 25.04
CA SER A 207 -41.90 -13.23 23.73
C SER A 207 -40.74 -12.25 23.72
N ILE A 208 -40.53 -11.47 24.78
CA ILE A 208 -39.35 -10.60 24.91
C ILE A 208 -38.06 -11.43 24.85
N LEU A 209 -38.01 -12.56 25.58
CA LEU A 209 -36.85 -13.45 25.57
C LEU A 209 -36.63 -14.11 24.20
N ALA A 210 -37.68 -14.61 23.56
CA ALA A 210 -37.61 -15.25 22.25
C ALA A 210 -37.17 -14.26 21.16
N ILE A 211 -37.75 -13.05 21.12
CA ILE A 211 -37.35 -11.98 20.19
C ILE A 211 -35.89 -11.56 20.45
N SER A 212 -35.45 -11.51 21.71
CA SER A 212 -34.07 -11.19 22.06
C SER A 212 -33.09 -12.27 21.59
N ILE A 213 -33.45 -13.55 21.69
CA ILE A 213 -32.66 -14.67 21.15
C ILE A 213 -32.62 -14.61 19.62
N ASP A 214 -33.77 -14.44 18.96
CA ASP A 214 -33.80 -14.31 17.49
C ASP A 214 -32.94 -13.12 17.03
N THR A 215 -32.98 -11.99 17.75
CA THR A 215 -32.13 -10.83 17.48
C THR A 215 -30.64 -11.13 17.68
N LEU A 216 -30.28 -11.87 18.73
CA LEU A 216 -28.90 -12.31 18.99
C LEU A 216 -28.41 -13.24 17.87
N VAL A 217 -29.19 -14.27 17.53
CA VAL A 217 -28.88 -15.24 16.48
C VAL A 217 -28.78 -14.56 15.12
N GLU A 218 -29.69 -13.64 14.79
CA GLU A 218 -29.64 -12.87 13.54
C GLU A 218 -28.40 -11.99 13.46
N ARG A 219 -28.03 -11.29 14.54
CA ARG A 219 -26.80 -10.51 14.61
C ARG A 219 -25.57 -11.40 14.45
N GLN A 220 -25.54 -12.55 15.12
CA GLN A 220 -24.43 -13.49 15.04
C GLN A 220 -24.32 -14.11 13.63
N HIS A 221 -25.44 -14.51 13.02
CA HIS A 221 -25.49 -15.00 11.64
C HIS A 221 -24.93 -13.96 10.65
N LYS A 222 -25.35 -12.69 10.77
CA LYS A 222 -24.81 -11.60 9.94
C LYS A 222 -23.31 -11.38 10.14
N LEU A 223 -22.83 -11.46 11.38
CA LEU A 223 -21.40 -11.34 11.69
C LEU A 223 -20.60 -12.47 11.06
N VAL A 224 -21.03 -13.73 11.25
CA VAL A 224 -20.38 -14.93 10.67
C VAL A 224 -20.35 -14.82 9.14
N LYS A 225 -21.46 -14.44 8.51
CA LYS A 225 -21.54 -14.23 7.06
C LYS A 225 -20.58 -13.14 6.58
N SER A 226 -20.50 -12.03 7.31
CA SER A 226 -19.62 -10.91 6.96
C SER A 226 -18.14 -11.29 7.11
N ILE A 227 -17.78 -12.05 8.14
CA ILE A 227 -16.41 -12.55 8.35
C ILE A 227 -16.04 -13.54 7.23
N ALA A 228 -16.94 -14.47 6.86
CA ALA A 228 -16.71 -15.40 5.76
C ALA A 228 -16.46 -14.66 4.44
N GLN A 229 -17.29 -13.66 4.12
CA GLN A 229 -17.13 -12.83 2.93
C GLN A 229 -15.83 -12.02 2.95
N ALA A 230 -15.48 -11.42 4.10
CA ALA A 230 -14.23 -10.67 4.25
C ALA A 230 -13.01 -11.58 4.10
N THR A 231 -13.06 -12.81 4.62
CA THR A 231 -11.99 -13.81 4.51
C THR A 231 -11.77 -14.23 3.06
N ASP A 232 -12.85 -14.45 2.30
CA ASP A 232 -12.77 -14.77 0.86
C ASP A 232 -12.19 -13.59 0.05
N GLN A 233 -12.61 -12.36 0.37
CA GLN A 233 -12.03 -11.15 -0.23
C GLN A 233 -10.53 -11.02 0.07
N ILE A 234 -10.11 -11.27 1.31
CA ILE A 234 -8.69 -11.27 1.70
C ILE A 234 -7.91 -12.28 0.85
N ARG A 235 -8.41 -13.52 0.71
CA ARG A 235 -7.73 -14.55 -0.12
C ARG A 235 -7.54 -14.08 -1.57
N ASN A 236 -8.58 -13.52 -2.18
CA ASN A 236 -8.52 -13.02 -3.55
C ASN A 236 -7.52 -11.86 -3.70
N VAL A 237 -7.53 -10.90 -2.77
CA VAL A 237 -6.59 -9.77 -2.77
C VAL A 237 -5.15 -10.23 -2.56
N VAL A 238 -4.93 -11.17 -1.63
CA VAL A 238 -3.60 -11.73 -1.34
C VAL A 238 -3.00 -12.41 -2.56
N GLU A 239 -3.77 -13.19 -3.33
CA GLU A 239 -3.24 -13.86 -4.53
C GLU A 239 -2.91 -12.87 -5.65
N GLY A 240 -3.73 -11.83 -5.83
CA GLY A 240 -3.43 -10.72 -6.74
C GLY A 240 -2.16 -9.97 -6.32
N PHE A 241 -2.03 -9.66 -5.03
CA PHE A 241 -0.86 -8.97 -4.49
C PHE A 241 0.42 -9.82 -4.62
N ARG A 242 0.32 -11.13 -4.39
CA ARG A 242 1.43 -12.09 -4.57
C ARG A 242 1.91 -12.14 -6.02
N THR A 243 0.97 -12.13 -6.96
CA THR A 243 1.29 -12.10 -8.40
C THR A 243 2.01 -10.81 -8.76
N ASN A 244 1.51 -9.66 -8.30
CA ASN A 244 2.14 -8.36 -8.53
C ASN A 244 3.53 -8.28 -7.91
N ALA A 245 3.72 -8.81 -6.70
CA ALA A 245 5.02 -8.83 -6.03
C ALA A 245 6.03 -9.68 -6.82
N LYS A 246 5.64 -10.90 -7.26
CA LYS A 246 6.49 -11.74 -8.12
C LYS A 246 6.84 -11.07 -9.45
N GLN A 247 5.88 -10.38 -10.06
CA GLN A 247 6.12 -9.62 -11.28
C GLN A 247 7.12 -8.48 -11.02
N GLY A 248 6.96 -7.75 -9.92
CA GLY A 248 7.90 -6.70 -9.50
C GLY A 248 9.33 -7.22 -9.29
N GLN A 249 9.48 -8.39 -8.65
CA GLN A 249 10.77 -9.05 -8.46
C GLN A 249 11.44 -9.39 -9.81
N SER A 250 10.68 -9.99 -10.73
CA SER A 250 11.18 -10.31 -12.08
C SER A 250 11.59 -9.06 -12.85
N LEU A 251 10.76 -8.01 -12.80
CA LEU A 251 11.02 -6.74 -13.47
C LEU A 251 12.29 -6.06 -12.93
N ALA A 252 12.48 -6.06 -11.61
CA ALA A 252 13.69 -5.55 -10.96
C ALA A 252 14.94 -6.33 -11.38
N ALA A 253 14.86 -7.65 -11.49
CA ALA A 253 15.97 -8.49 -11.95
C ALA A 253 16.33 -8.19 -13.42
N HIS A 254 15.33 -8.09 -14.30
CA HIS A 254 15.54 -7.69 -15.69
C HIS A 254 16.12 -6.29 -15.82
N GLN A 255 15.62 -5.33 -15.03
CA GLN A 255 16.13 -3.97 -15.02
C GLN A 255 17.61 -3.92 -14.59
N ARG A 256 18.01 -4.69 -13.57
CA ARG A 256 19.43 -4.83 -13.20
C ARG A 256 20.30 -5.33 -14.35
N GLN A 257 19.85 -6.36 -15.08
CA GLN A 257 20.60 -6.87 -16.23
C GLN A 257 20.78 -5.79 -17.32
N HIS A 258 19.73 -5.02 -17.60
CA HIS A 258 19.82 -3.90 -18.54
C HIS A 258 20.79 -2.82 -18.04
N LEU A 259 20.78 -2.50 -16.75
CA LEU A 259 21.69 -1.54 -16.14
C LEU A 259 23.15 -2.01 -16.22
N ASP A 260 23.44 -3.29 -16.02
CA ASP A 260 24.82 -3.82 -16.16
C ASP A 260 25.30 -3.70 -17.63
N SER A 261 24.42 -3.93 -18.61
CA SER A 261 24.75 -3.70 -20.04
C SER A 261 24.95 -2.21 -20.36
N LEU A 262 24.09 -1.33 -19.81
CA LEU A 262 24.22 0.12 -19.95
C LEU A 262 25.52 0.63 -19.32
N ALA A 263 25.90 0.13 -18.14
CA ALA A 263 27.16 0.49 -17.49
C ALA A 263 28.36 0.14 -18.37
N THR A 264 28.34 -1.05 -19.00
CA THR A 264 29.38 -1.46 -19.97
C THR A 264 29.43 -0.51 -21.16
N ALA A 265 28.27 -0.15 -21.73
CA ALA A 265 28.20 0.80 -22.84
C ALA A 265 28.69 2.21 -22.44
N MET A 266 28.49 2.63 -21.19
CA MET A 266 29.02 3.90 -20.67
C MET A 266 30.53 3.88 -20.49
N GLU A 267 31.11 2.74 -20.08
CA GLU A 267 32.56 2.56 -20.05
C GLU A 267 33.17 2.65 -21.46
N GLU A 268 32.57 1.97 -22.44
CA GLU A 268 32.97 2.05 -23.85
C GLU A 268 32.83 3.49 -24.40
N MET A 269 31.72 4.17 -24.10
CA MET A 269 31.51 5.56 -24.49
C MET A 269 32.58 6.48 -23.89
N THR A 270 32.93 6.30 -22.62
CA THR A 270 33.97 7.11 -21.96
C THR A 270 35.34 6.86 -22.60
N ALA A 271 35.65 5.63 -22.97
CA ALA A 271 36.88 5.29 -23.68
C ALA A 271 36.92 5.94 -25.07
N ALA A 272 35.85 5.83 -25.85
CA ALA A 272 35.73 6.42 -27.18
C ALA A 272 35.84 7.95 -27.14
N VAL A 273 35.21 8.60 -26.16
CA VAL A 273 35.31 10.06 -25.98
C VAL A 273 36.73 10.51 -25.65
N ARG A 274 37.46 9.75 -24.81
CA ARG A 274 38.88 10.03 -24.53
C ARG A 274 39.74 9.88 -25.78
N GLU A 275 39.46 8.88 -26.62
CA GLU A 275 40.14 8.70 -27.89
C GLU A 275 39.87 9.85 -28.86
N VAL A 276 38.63 10.36 -28.92
CA VAL A 276 38.28 11.55 -29.72
C VAL A 276 39.04 12.78 -29.22
N ALA A 277 39.10 13.00 -27.91
CA ALA A 277 39.87 14.12 -27.33
C ALA A 277 41.36 14.02 -27.69
N HIS A 278 41.94 12.83 -27.57
CA HIS A 278 43.33 12.58 -27.93
C HIS A 278 43.61 12.80 -29.43
N ASN A 279 42.73 12.31 -30.31
CA ASN A 279 42.84 12.53 -31.75
C ASN A 279 42.74 14.02 -32.11
N ALA A 280 41.90 14.77 -31.41
CA ALA A 280 41.79 16.22 -31.59
C ALA A 280 43.07 16.96 -31.16
N GLU A 281 43.67 16.57 -30.02
CA GLU A 281 44.97 17.10 -29.57
C GLU A 281 46.09 16.80 -30.57
N GLN A 282 46.15 15.56 -31.07
CA GLN A 282 47.14 15.18 -32.09
C GLN A 282 46.94 15.99 -33.39
N SER A 283 45.70 16.10 -33.87
CA SER A 283 45.34 16.92 -35.04
C SER A 283 45.74 18.38 -34.87
N SER A 284 45.53 18.95 -33.67
CA SER A 284 45.96 20.30 -33.33
C SER A 284 47.49 20.47 -33.45
N THR A 285 48.25 19.49 -32.93
CA THR A 285 49.72 19.47 -32.98
C THR A 285 50.23 19.37 -34.42
N GLU A 286 49.73 18.39 -35.19
CA GLU A 286 50.10 18.20 -36.60
C GLU A 286 49.79 19.44 -37.45
N THR A 287 48.64 20.07 -37.18
CA THR A 287 48.23 21.30 -37.86
C THR A 287 49.16 22.47 -37.52
N GLN A 288 49.60 22.57 -36.27
CA GLN A 288 50.55 23.60 -35.85
C GLN A 288 51.92 23.41 -36.52
N GLU A 289 52.41 22.18 -36.63
CA GLU A 289 53.63 21.84 -37.37
C GLU A 289 53.51 22.17 -38.85
N ALA A 290 52.40 21.81 -39.49
CA ALA A 290 52.11 22.17 -40.88
C ALA A 290 52.14 23.69 -41.09
N ASN A 291 51.58 24.46 -40.15
CA ASN A 291 51.59 25.92 -40.23
C ASN A 291 53.01 26.51 -40.09
N GLN A 292 53.88 25.89 -39.28
CA GLN A 292 55.29 26.27 -39.22
C GLN A 292 56.01 26.01 -40.55
N GLN A 293 55.75 24.87 -41.19
CA GLN A 293 56.31 24.52 -42.50
C GLN A 293 55.84 25.48 -43.60
N VAL A 294 54.55 25.83 -43.62
CA VAL A 294 53.99 26.82 -44.55
C VAL A 294 54.63 28.19 -44.36
N ASN A 295 54.83 28.63 -43.12
CA ASN A 295 55.52 29.88 -42.81
C ASN A 295 56.98 29.87 -43.28
N ALA A 296 57.68 28.76 -43.14
CA ALA A 296 59.04 28.60 -43.69
C ALA A 296 59.02 28.68 -45.24
N GLY A 297 58.13 27.94 -45.89
CA GLY A 297 57.97 27.97 -47.35
C GLY A 297 57.61 29.36 -47.89
N SER A 298 56.81 30.14 -47.15
CA SER A 298 56.48 31.53 -47.51
C SER A 298 57.73 32.43 -47.51
N ARG A 299 58.65 32.24 -46.56
CA ARG A 299 59.95 32.97 -46.53
C ARG A 299 60.84 32.57 -47.71
N ASP A 300 60.86 31.29 -48.06
CA ASP A 300 61.64 30.79 -49.21
C ASP A 300 61.10 31.35 -50.54
N ILE A 301 59.78 31.43 -50.68
CA ILE A 301 59.12 32.08 -51.82
C ILE A 301 59.52 33.57 -51.90
N ALA A 302 59.44 34.30 -50.79
CA ALA A 302 59.84 35.72 -50.77
C ALA A 302 61.31 35.91 -51.18
N THR A 303 62.19 35.05 -50.68
CA THR A 303 63.62 35.04 -51.05
C THR A 303 63.80 34.72 -52.54
N THR A 304 63.05 33.75 -53.07
CA THR A 304 63.10 33.38 -54.48
C THR A 304 62.64 34.51 -55.40
N VAL A 305 61.56 35.22 -55.05
CA VAL A 305 61.09 36.40 -55.80
C VAL A 305 62.16 37.49 -55.83
N GLN A 306 62.84 37.73 -54.70
CA GLN A 306 63.94 38.69 -54.65
C GLN A 306 65.12 38.28 -55.55
N SER A 307 65.52 37.00 -55.50
CA SER A 307 66.60 36.46 -56.33
C SER A 307 66.28 36.53 -57.83
N ILE A 308 65.05 36.23 -58.23
CA ILE A 308 64.61 36.38 -59.63
C ILE A 308 64.67 37.86 -60.05
N GLY A 309 64.24 38.78 -59.18
CA GLY A 309 64.34 40.22 -59.44
C GLY A 309 65.79 40.70 -59.61
N GLN A 310 66.72 40.20 -58.80
CA GLN A 310 68.15 40.47 -58.95
C GLN A 310 68.70 39.92 -60.27
N LEU A 311 68.35 38.68 -60.62
CA LEU A 311 68.75 38.04 -61.87
C LEU A 311 68.26 38.83 -63.10
N SER A 312 67.00 39.27 -63.10
CA SER A 312 66.44 40.10 -64.17
C SER A 312 67.22 41.41 -64.34
N ASN A 313 67.62 42.06 -63.24
CA ASN A 313 68.44 43.27 -63.29
C ASN A 313 69.85 43.01 -63.82
N GLU A 314 70.49 41.90 -63.43
CA GLU A 314 71.81 41.52 -63.94
C GLU A 314 71.77 41.24 -65.45
N ILE A 315 70.74 40.55 -65.93
CA ILE A 315 70.55 40.30 -67.37
C ILE A 315 70.29 41.61 -68.13
N ALA A 316 69.49 42.52 -67.58
CA ALA A 316 69.26 43.83 -68.18
C ALA A 316 70.56 44.64 -68.33
N ASN A 317 71.41 44.62 -67.30
CA ASN A 317 72.74 45.26 -67.34
C ASN A 317 73.65 44.60 -68.39
N ALA A 318 73.66 43.27 -68.47
CA ALA A 318 74.42 42.55 -69.49
C ALA A 318 73.94 42.87 -70.92
N SER A 319 72.62 42.99 -71.11
CA SER A 319 72.00 43.38 -72.39
C SER A 319 72.43 44.78 -72.83
N ALA A 320 72.50 45.73 -71.89
CA ALA A 320 73.02 47.07 -72.16
C ALA A 320 74.51 47.03 -72.59
N ALA A 321 75.34 46.24 -71.91
CA ALA A 321 76.75 46.08 -72.27
C ALA A 321 76.94 45.45 -73.67
N VAL A 322 76.13 44.46 -74.03
CA VAL A 322 76.12 43.85 -75.37
C VAL A 322 75.65 44.86 -76.44
N THR A 323 74.69 45.72 -76.11
CA THR A 323 74.26 46.80 -77.01
C THR A 323 75.40 47.76 -77.32
N VAL A 324 76.13 48.19 -76.30
CA VAL A 324 77.33 49.03 -76.45
C VAL A 324 78.42 48.32 -77.26
N LEU A 325 78.62 47.01 -77.07
CA LEU A 325 79.55 46.21 -77.86
C LEU A 325 79.17 46.21 -79.35
N ASN A 326 77.89 46.04 -79.67
CA ASN A 326 77.38 46.08 -81.04
C ASN A 326 77.59 47.46 -81.69
N GLU A 327 77.34 48.55 -80.96
CA GLU A 327 77.62 49.92 -81.43
C GLU A 327 79.11 50.15 -81.72
N ASN A 328 79.99 49.68 -80.83
CA ASN A 328 81.43 49.77 -81.03
C ASN A 328 81.89 48.93 -82.23
N ALA A 329 81.31 47.75 -82.43
CA ALA A 329 81.58 46.91 -83.60
C ALA A 329 81.16 47.61 -84.90
N SER A 330 80.02 48.32 -84.91
CA SER A 330 79.58 49.13 -86.05
C SER A 330 80.56 50.26 -86.38
N LYS A 331 81.07 50.97 -85.36
CA LYS A 331 82.10 52.00 -85.56
C LYS A 331 83.40 51.44 -86.12
N ILE A 332 83.80 50.24 -85.67
CA ILE A 332 84.99 49.56 -86.21
C ILE A 332 84.77 49.17 -87.68
N ASP A 333 83.57 48.69 -88.06
CA ASP A 333 83.24 48.36 -89.45
C ASP A 333 83.37 49.58 -90.39
N GLU A 334 82.92 50.76 -89.96
CA GLU A 334 83.09 52.02 -90.71
C GLU A 334 84.57 52.37 -90.94
N VAL A 335 85.39 52.22 -89.90
CA VAL A 335 86.84 52.47 -89.97
C VAL A 335 87.51 51.47 -90.92
N VAL A 336 87.19 50.17 -90.80
CA VAL A 336 87.75 49.11 -91.65
C VAL A 336 87.36 49.31 -93.10
N THR A 337 86.12 49.71 -93.37
CA THR A 337 85.64 50.07 -94.72
C THR A 337 86.43 51.24 -95.29
N THR A 338 86.72 52.26 -94.48
CA THR A 338 87.56 53.39 -94.87
C THR A 338 89.01 52.96 -95.18
N ILE A 339 89.60 52.09 -94.36
CA ILE A 339 90.96 51.56 -94.59
C ILE A 339 91.00 50.72 -95.88
N ASN A 340 89.97 49.93 -96.15
CA ASN A 340 89.87 49.15 -97.39
C ASN A 340 89.83 50.08 -98.61
N ALA A 341 89.01 51.14 -98.58
CA ALA A 341 88.95 52.14 -99.63
C ALA A 341 90.28 52.89 -99.83
N ILE A 342 90.98 53.26 -98.75
CA ILE A 342 92.32 53.85 -98.81
C ILE A 342 93.32 52.86 -99.43
N SER A 343 93.27 51.58 -99.04
CA SER A 343 94.16 50.54 -99.57
C SER A 343 93.93 50.31 -101.05
N GLU A 344 92.67 50.29 -101.50
CA GLU A 344 92.31 50.19 -102.92
C GLU A 344 92.79 51.41 -103.72
N GLN A 345 92.58 52.62 -103.18
CA GLN A 345 93.10 53.84 -103.78
C GLN A 345 94.63 53.85 -103.84
N THR A 346 95.30 53.36 -102.80
CA THR A 346 96.76 53.24 -102.73
C THR A 346 97.28 52.22 -103.73
N ASN A 347 96.58 51.09 -103.91
CA ASN A 347 96.88 50.07 -104.90
C ASN A 347 96.75 50.63 -106.34
N LEU A 348 95.71 51.43 -106.61
CA LEU A 348 95.53 52.12 -107.89
C LEU A 348 96.61 53.19 -108.14
N LEU A 349 96.96 53.99 -107.13
CA LEU A 349 98.05 54.96 -107.22
C LEU A 349 99.40 54.29 -107.48
N ALA A 350 99.68 53.19 -106.78
CA ALA A 350 100.90 52.40 -106.95
C ALA A 350 100.96 51.76 -108.35
N LEU A 351 99.84 51.27 -108.87
CA LEU A 351 99.76 50.76 -110.24
C LEU A 351 100.07 51.85 -111.27
N ASN A 352 99.47 53.04 -111.12
CA ASN A 352 99.75 54.18 -111.99
C ASN A 352 101.23 54.62 -111.91
N ALA A 353 101.83 54.59 -110.72
CA ALA A 353 103.25 54.88 -110.53
C ALA A 353 104.16 53.81 -111.16
N ALA A 354 103.81 52.53 -111.06
CA ALA A 354 104.55 51.43 -111.70
C ALA A 354 104.50 51.53 -113.23
N ILE A 355 103.34 51.90 -113.80
CA ILE A 355 103.17 52.16 -115.23
C ILE A 355 104.07 53.32 -115.69
N GLU A 356 104.07 54.45 -114.97
CA GLU A 356 104.88 55.61 -115.35
C GLU A 356 106.38 55.38 -115.14
N ALA A 357 106.76 54.60 -114.12
CA ALA A 357 108.14 54.16 -113.89
C ALA A 357 108.64 53.23 -115.01
N ALA A 358 107.80 52.30 -115.51
CA ALA A 358 108.10 51.49 -116.68
C ALA A 358 108.26 52.34 -117.96
N ARG A 359 107.47 53.41 -118.07
CA ARG A 359 107.51 54.37 -119.18
C ARG A 359 108.80 55.20 -119.22
N ALA A 360 109.41 55.47 -118.06
CA ALA A 360 110.68 56.19 -117.93
C ALA A 360 111.94 55.34 -118.21
N GLY A 361 111.79 54.03 -118.51
CA GLY A 361 112.90 53.14 -118.87
C GLY A 361 113.93 52.93 -117.75
N GLU A 362 115.23 52.90 -118.07
CA GLU A 362 116.30 52.64 -117.08
C GLU A 362 116.36 53.70 -115.95
N GLN A 363 115.90 54.93 -116.18
CA GLN A 363 115.86 55.98 -115.15
C GLN A 363 114.74 55.77 -114.12
N GLY A 364 113.70 55.00 -114.46
CA GLY A 364 112.54 54.72 -113.60
C GLY A 364 112.68 53.45 -112.74
N ARG A 365 113.77 52.69 -112.88
CA ARG A 365 113.91 51.34 -112.31
C ARG A 365 113.80 51.30 -110.79
N GLY A 366 114.38 52.28 -110.09
CA GLY A 366 114.25 52.41 -108.64
C GLY A 366 112.82 52.76 -108.18
N PHE A 367 112.12 53.61 -108.94
CA PHE A 367 110.72 53.96 -108.68
C PHE A 367 109.76 52.79 -108.95
N ALA A 368 110.04 51.97 -109.96
CA ALA A 368 109.24 50.77 -110.27
C ALA A 368 109.26 49.75 -109.10
N VAL A 369 110.43 49.52 -108.50
CA VAL A 369 110.57 48.62 -107.33
C VAL A 369 109.78 49.16 -106.13
N VAL A 370 109.85 50.46 -105.85
CA VAL A 370 109.07 51.07 -104.76
C VAL A 370 107.57 51.00 -105.05
N ALA A 371 107.14 51.23 -106.29
CA ALA A 371 105.74 51.15 -106.67
C ALA A 371 105.17 49.73 -106.53
N ASP A 372 105.91 48.68 -106.92
CA ASP A 372 105.49 47.29 -106.72
C ASP A 372 105.47 46.87 -105.24
N GLU A 373 106.38 47.39 -104.41
CA GLU A 373 106.38 47.16 -102.96
C GLU A 373 105.16 47.83 -102.30
N VAL A 374 104.83 49.07 -102.69
CA VAL A 374 103.62 49.77 -102.23
C VAL A 374 102.36 49.04 -102.69
N ARG A 375 102.33 48.52 -103.93
CA ARG A 375 101.21 47.74 -104.47
C ARG A 375 100.99 46.45 -103.68
N THR A 376 102.08 45.73 -103.40
CA THR A 376 102.06 44.50 -102.57
C THR A 376 101.58 44.80 -101.16
N LEU A 377 102.04 45.89 -100.55
CA LEU A 377 101.62 46.31 -99.21
C LEU A 377 100.15 46.73 -99.16
N ALA A 378 99.67 47.46 -100.18
CA ALA A 378 98.27 47.82 -100.33
C ALA A 378 97.38 46.58 -100.50
N GLY A 379 97.79 45.60 -101.32
CA GLY A 379 97.10 44.32 -101.47
C GLY A 379 97.04 43.50 -100.17
N ARG A 380 98.14 43.43 -99.41
CA ARG A 380 98.16 42.80 -98.07
C ARG A 380 97.24 43.51 -97.07
N THR A 381 97.19 44.84 -97.12
CA THR A 381 96.31 45.64 -96.26
C THR A 381 94.84 45.43 -96.63
N GLN A 382 94.52 45.32 -97.92
CA GLN A 382 93.18 45.02 -98.40
C GLN A 382 92.73 43.60 -97.99
N ALA A 383 93.62 42.60 -98.09
CA ALA A 383 93.33 41.25 -97.61
C ALA A 383 93.07 41.22 -96.08
N ALA A 384 93.89 41.91 -95.29
CA ALA A 384 93.71 42.00 -93.84
C ALA A 384 92.41 42.73 -93.45
N THR A 385 92.02 43.78 -94.17
CA THR A 385 90.74 44.48 -93.91
C THR A 385 89.52 43.62 -94.24
N VAL A 386 89.58 42.77 -95.27
CA VAL A 386 88.51 41.79 -95.57
C VAL A 386 88.38 40.77 -94.44
N GLU A 387 89.50 40.27 -93.92
CA GLU A 387 89.51 39.34 -92.79
C GLU A 387 88.95 39.98 -91.50
N ILE A 388 89.38 41.21 -91.19
CA ILE A 388 88.85 41.99 -90.05
C ILE A 388 87.35 42.24 -90.23
N LYS A 389 86.89 42.60 -91.43
CA LYS A 389 85.46 42.81 -91.70
C LYS A 389 84.65 41.56 -91.41
N SER A 390 85.10 40.39 -91.85
CA SER A 390 84.44 39.11 -91.55
C SER A 390 84.37 38.84 -90.04
N MET A 391 85.44 39.14 -89.29
CA MET A 391 85.43 39.03 -87.82
C MET A 391 84.43 39.98 -87.16
N ILE A 392 84.31 41.22 -87.67
CA ILE A 392 83.35 42.20 -87.15
C ILE A 392 81.90 41.81 -87.48
N GLU A 393 81.63 41.30 -88.68
CA GLU A 393 80.30 40.77 -89.05
C GLU A 393 79.91 39.58 -88.16
N ALA A 394 80.85 38.67 -87.87
CA ALA A 394 80.62 37.57 -86.94
C ALA A 394 80.36 38.07 -85.51
N LEU A 395 81.09 39.09 -85.05
CA LEU A 395 80.90 39.69 -83.73
C LEU A 395 79.54 40.41 -83.61
N GLN A 396 79.13 41.18 -84.63
CA GLN A 396 77.81 41.81 -84.68
C GLN A 396 76.68 40.77 -84.70
N SER A 397 76.82 39.72 -85.50
CA SER A 397 75.86 38.61 -85.56
C SER A 397 75.74 37.92 -84.18
N GLY A 398 76.87 37.58 -83.55
CA GLY A 398 76.91 37.00 -82.21
C GLY A 398 76.29 37.93 -81.15
N SER A 399 76.57 39.23 -81.22
CA SER A 399 76.01 40.24 -80.32
C SER A 399 74.49 40.34 -80.44
N ARG A 400 73.93 40.37 -81.66
CA ARG A 400 72.47 40.41 -81.88
C ARG A 400 71.78 39.16 -81.34
N ASN A 401 72.38 37.99 -81.55
CA ASN A 401 71.87 36.74 -81.00
C ASN A 401 71.87 36.76 -79.47
N LEU A 402 72.96 37.22 -78.85
CA LEU A 402 73.06 37.41 -77.39
C LEU A 402 71.97 38.34 -76.86
N THR A 403 71.70 39.48 -77.52
CA THR A 403 70.61 40.39 -77.13
C THR A 403 69.23 39.71 -77.19
N GLN A 404 68.98 38.91 -78.24
CA GLN A 404 67.72 38.16 -78.37
C GLN A 404 67.57 37.11 -77.26
N VAL A 405 68.64 36.35 -76.96
CA VAL A 405 68.64 35.37 -75.87
C VAL A 405 68.39 36.06 -74.53
N MET A 406 69.10 37.15 -74.24
CA MET A 406 68.92 37.93 -73.00
C MET A 406 67.49 38.46 -72.84
N SER A 407 66.90 39.01 -73.91
CA SER A 407 65.50 39.48 -73.90
C SER A 407 64.53 38.36 -73.54
N ARG A 408 64.69 37.19 -74.19
CA ARG A 408 63.88 36.00 -73.88
C ARG A 408 64.10 35.52 -72.45
N THR A 409 65.32 35.57 -71.92
CA THR A 409 65.59 35.18 -70.53
C THR A 409 64.92 36.11 -69.53
N VAL A 410 64.87 37.42 -69.79
CA VAL A 410 64.11 38.38 -68.95
C VAL A 410 62.61 38.08 -68.97
N GLU A 411 62.05 37.81 -70.14
CA GLU A 411 60.63 37.43 -70.27
C GLU A 411 60.30 36.15 -69.48
N GLN A 412 61.15 35.12 -69.60
CA GLN A 412 61.01 33.87 -68.83
C GLN A 412 61.18 34.08 -67.32
N ALA A 413 62.07 34.99 -66.89
CA ALA A 413 62.25 35.32 -65.49
C ALA A 413 61.01 36.01 -64.90
N GLU A 414 60.38 36.94 -65.62
CA GLU A 414 59.13 37.58 -65.19
C GLU A 414 57.95 36.59 -65.14
N GLU A 415 57.87 35.67 -66.10
CA GLU A 415 56.87 34.59 -66.04
C GLU A 415 57.11 33.66 -64.83
N GLY A 416 58.36 33.26 -64.60
CA GLY A 416 58.75 32.47 -63.43
C GLY A 416 58.41 33.17 -62.11
N LYS A 417 58.67 34.48 -62.02
CA LYS A 417 58.29 35.31 -60.87
C LYS A 417 56.78 35.31 -60.64
N LYS A 418 55.97 35.43 -61.69
CA LYS A 418 54.50 35.36 -61.58
C LYS A 418 54.02 34.03 -61.04
N HIS A 419 54.61 32.91 -61.48
CA HIS A 419 54.30 31.59 -60.95
C HIS A 419 54.67 31.46 -59.46
N VAL A 420 55.85 31.93 -59.08
CA VAL A 420 56.32 31.90 -57.68
C VAL A 420 55.43 32.75 -56.76
N ILE A 421 55.01 33.94 -57.21
CA ILE A 421 54.05 34.78 -56.46
C ILE A 421 52.74 34.03 -56.24
N LYS A 422 52.19 33.40 -57.29
CA LYS A 422 50.96 32.61 -57.18
C LYS A 422 51.11 31.44 -56.20
N THR A 423 52.24 30.73 -56.22
CA THR A 423 52.53 29.70 -55.21
C THR A 423 52.57 30.26 -53.79
N GLY A 424 53.05 31.50 -53.61
CA GLY A 424 52.98 32.20 -52.33
C GLY A 424 51.54 32.48 -51.85
N GLU A 425 50.65 32.86 -52.77
CA GLU A 425 49.21 33.05 -52.48
C GLU A 425 48.52 31.72 -52.11
N ASP A 426 48.86 30.63 -52.79
CA ASP A 426 48.35 29.29 -52.49
C ASP A 426 48.81 28.83 -51.09
N LEU A 427 50.09 29.05 -50.74
CA LEU A 427 50.60 28.76 -49.40
C LEU A 427 49.90 29.57 -48.31
N LYS A 428 49.60 30.86 -48.57
CA LYS A 428 48.83 31.68 -47.64
C LYS A 428 47.43 31.09 -47.40
N SER A 429 46.76 30.65 -48.47
CA SER A 429 45.45 30.00 -48.37
C SER A 429 45.51 28.70 -47.55
N ILE A 430 46.58 27.91 -47.73
CA ILE A 430 46.82 26.70 -46.92
C ILE A 430 47.01 27.05 -45.43
N SER A 431 47.76 28.12 -45.11
CA SER A 431 47.93 28.59 -43.73
C SER A 431 46.61 28.98 -43.07
N GLU A 432 45.73 29.69 -43.80
CA GLU A 432 44.40 30.07 -43.33
C GLU A 432 43.51 28.84 -43.06
N HIS A 433 43.52 27.86 -43.97
CA HIS A 433 42.81 26.60 -43.77
C HIS A 433 43.35 25.78 -42.60
N SER A 434 44.68 25.71 -42.46
CA SER A 434 45.35 25.07 -41.33
C SER A 434 44.95 25.71 -40.00
N ALA A 435 44.95 27.04 -39.90
CA ALA A 435 44.49 27.74 -38.71
C ALA A 435 43.04 27.37 -38.32
N LYS A 436 42.15 27.22 -39.31
CA LYS A 436 40.76 26.80 -39.08
C LYS A 436 40.65 25.36 -38.58
N VAL A 437 41.47 24.44 -39.10
CA VAL A 437 41.53 23.05 -38.61
C VAL A 437 42.04 23.00 -37.17
N PHE A 438 43.01 23.84 -36.82
CA PHE A 438 43.50 23.97 -35.44
C PHE A 438 42.38 24.42 -34.49
N GLU A 439 41.63 25.48 -34.85
CA GLU A 439 40.49 25.95 -34.05
C GLU A 439 39.41 24.89 -33.89
N MET A 440 39.08 24.15 -34.97
CA MET A 440 38.13 23.04 -34.90
C MET A 440 38.62 21.91 -34.00
N SER A 441 39.91 21.60 -34.03
CA SER A 441 40.50 20.57 -33.17
C SER A 441 40.37 20.95 -31.69
N VAL A 442 40.62 22.21 -31.34
CA VAL A 442 40.39 22.71 -29.97
C VAL A 442 38.92 22.57 -29.57
N LEU A 443 37.97 22.93 -30.44
CA LEU A 443 36.54 22.80 -30.15
C LEU A 443 36.11 21.33 -29.96
N ILE A 444 36.64 20.41 -30.77
CA ILE A 444 36.38 18.97 -30.64
C ILE A 444 36.91 18.46 -29.30
N ALA A 445 38.12 18.85 -28.90
CA ALA A 445 38.69 18.47 -27.61
C ALA A 445 37.81 18.94 -26.44
N THR A 446 37.39 20.22 -26.44
CA THR A 446 36.47 20.75 -25.41
C THR A 446 35.13 20.01 -25.39
N SER A 447 34.55 19.75 -26.57
CA SER A 447 33.29 19.01 -26.68
C SER A 447 33.41 17.58 -26.16
N ALA A 448 34.57 16.95 -26.38
CA ALA A 448 34.86 15.62 -25.86
C ALA A 448 35.00 15.64 -24.32
N GLU A 449 35.63 16.67 -23.74
CA GLU A 449 35.67 16.82 -22.27
C GLU A 449 34.26 16.96 -21.68
N GLU A 450 33.39 17.77 -22.29
CA GLU A 450 31.98 17.91 -21.87
C GLU A 450 31.23 16.57 -21.99
N GLN A 451 31.39 15.85 -23.10
CA GLN A 451 30.80 14.51 -23.26
C GLN A 451 31.30 13.52 -22.22
N SER A 452 32.57 13.60 -21.81
CA SER A 452 33.11 12.75 -20.74
C SER A 452 32.45 13.06 -19.39
N ALA A 453 32.22 14.33 -19.09
CA ALA A 453 31.51 14.73 -17.87
C ALA A 453 30.07 14.18 -17.86
N VAL A 454 29.34 14.33 -18.97
CA VAL A 454 27.97 13.79 -19.12
C VAL A 454 27.96 12.26 -19.01
N ALA A 455 28.93 11.58 -19.60
CA ALA A 455 29.03 10.12 -19.51
C ALA A 455 29.23 9.65 -18.05
N ASN A 456 30.06 10.34 -17.28
CA ASN A 456 30.26 10.05 -15.85
C ASN A 456 28.99 10.33 -15.01
N GLU A 457 28.25 11.38 -15.34
CA GLU A 457 26.97 11.68 -14.68
C GLU A 457 25.94 10.58 -14.96
N ILE A 458 25.81 10.15 -16.22
CA ILE A 458 24.93 9.03 -16.60
C ILE A 458 25.35 7.74 -15.86
N ALA A 459 26.64 7.44 -15.78
CA ALA A 459 27.14 6.28 -15.03
C ALA A 459 26.75 6.34 -13.54
N THR A 460 26.77 7.53 -12.95
CA THR A 460 26.32 7.76 -11.56
C THR A 460 24.82 7.52 -11.42
N ASN A 461 24.01 8.07 -12.34
CA ASN A 461 22.57 7.86 -12.37
C ASN A 461 22.20 6.37 -12.55
N LEU A 462 22.97 5.62 -13.36
CA LEU A 462 22.78 4.18 -13.52
C LEU A 462 23.00 3.42 -12.21
N MET A 463 24.00 3.82 -11.40
CA MET A 463 24.20 3.25 -10.06
C MET A 463 23.03 3.53 -9.12
N GLU A 464 22.45 4.74 -9.16
CA GLU A 464 21.27 5.08 -8.37
C GLU A 464 20.05 4.24 -8.77
N ILE A 465 19.78 4.11 -10.07
CA ILE A 465 18.67 3.26 -10.58
C ILE A 465 18.91 1.79 -10.22
N ARG A 466 20.17 1.33 -10.18
CA ARG A 466 20.53 -0.03 -9.77
C ARG A 466 20.20 -0.27 -8.30
N ASN A 467 20.50 0.69 -7.43
CA ASN A 467 20.12 0.62 -6.03
C ASN A 467 18.61 0.64 -5.86
N GLN A 468 17.91 1.50 -6.59
CA GLN A 468 16.44 1.54 -6.56
C GLN A 468 15.81 0.23 -7.05
N SER A 469 16.40 -0.42 -8.05
CA SER A 469 15.95 -1.75 -8.51
C SER A 469 16.12 -2.80 -7.42
N HIS A 470 17.20 -2.72 -6.63
CA HIS A 470 17.41 -3.59 -5.47
C HIS A 470 16.38 -3.34 -4.36
N ASP A 471 16.04 -2.07 -4.08
CA ASP A 471 15.00 -1.72 -3.11
C ASP A 471 13.62 -2.25 -3.53
N VAL A 472 13.32 -2.19 -4.84
CA VAL A 472 12.09 -2.77 -5.40
C VAL A 472 12.07 -4.29 -5.23
N GLU A 473 13.18 -4.98 -5.49
CA GLU A 473 13.30 -6.42 -5.27
C GLU A 473 13.07 -6.79 -3.80
N GLN A 474 13.70 -6.04 -2.88
CA GLN A 474 13.52 -6.25 -1.44
C GLN A 474 12.07 -6.02 -1.01
N SER A 475 11.45 -4.94 -1.47
CA SER A 475 10.04 -4.61 -1.18
C SER A 475 9.07 -5.66 -1.74
N ALA A 476 9.35 -6.20 -2.93
CA ALA A 476 8.61 -7.31 -3.52
C ALA A 476 8.72 -8.58 -2.66
N ASN A 477 9.93 -8.93 -2.19
CA ASN A 477 10.15 -10.08 -1.31
C ASN A 477 9.41 -9.92 0.04
N GLN A 478 9.44 -8.72 0.61
CA GLN A 478 8.68 -8.40 1.82
C GLN A 478 7.17 -8.52 1.58
N SER A 479 6.69 -8.07 0.42
CA SER A 479 5.28 -8.18 0.03
C SER A 479 4.83 -9.63 -0.11
N VAL A 480 5.66 -10.50 -0.70
CA VAL A 480 5.39 -11.95 -0.76
C VAL A 480 5.31 -12.55 0.64
N SER A 481 6.21 -12.18 1.54
CA SER A 481 6.18 -12.66 2.93
C SER A 481 4.92 -12.18 3.68
N GLY A 482 4.51 -10.94 3.47
CA GLY A 482 3.26 -10.39 4.03
C GLY A 482 2.01 -11.06 3.46
N CYS A 483 2.03 -11.46 2.18
CA CYS A 483 0.97 -12.30 1.59
C CYS A 483 0.84 -13.63 2.33
N ASP A 484 1.96 -14.29 2.65
CA ASP A 484 1.94 -15.57 3.36
C ASP A 484 1.35 -15.42 4.78
N GLU A 485 1.65 -14.33 5.49
CA GLU A 485 1.07 -14.03 6.81
C GLU A 485 -0.43 -13.73 6.75
N LEU A 486 -0.87 -12.96 5.74
CA LEU A 486 -2.30 -12.69 5.52
C LEU A 486 -3.06 -13.97 5.12
N HIS A 487 -2.44 -14.84 4.32
CA HIS A 487 -3.01 -16.13 3.97
C HIS A 487 -3.22 -17.00 5.21
N ALA A 488 -2.21 -17.09 6.08
CA ALA A 488 -2.31 -17.81 7.35
C ALA A 488 -3.40 -17.22 8.27
N THR A 489 -3.53 -15.89 8.30
CA THR A 489 -4.59 -15.21 9.07
C THR A 489 -5.98 -15.53 8.52
N ALA A 490 -6.13 -15.57 7.20
CA ALA A 490 -7.39 -15.96 6.56
C ALA A 490 -7.75 -17.43 6.86
N GLU A 491 -6.77 -18.35 6.88
CA GLU A 491 -6.98 -19.73 7.32
C GLU A 491 -7.41 -19.82 8.79
N GLN A 492 -6.81 -19.04 9.68
CA GLN A 492 -7.21 -18.99 11.09
C GLN A 492 -8.65 -18.47 11.26
N LEU A 493 -9.05 -17.44 10.53
CA LEU A 493 -10.43 -16.95 10.53
C LEU A 493 -11.40 -18.02 10.07
N ASP A 494 -11.06 -18.76 9.00
CA ASP A 494 -11.88 -19.86 8.49
C ASP A 494 -12.04 -20.97 9.54
N GLN A 495 -10.96 -21.33 10.24
CA GLN A 495 -11.01 -22.28 11.36
C GLN A 495 -11.94 -21.83 12.49
N LEU A 496 -12.01 -20.53 12.80
CA LEU A 496 -12.95 -20.00 13.80
C LEU A 496 -14.42 -20.08 13.37
N LEU A 497 -14.68 -20.14 12.06
CA LEU A 497 -16.03 -20.30 11.52
C LEU A 497 -16.46 -21.77 11.43
N VAL A 498 -15.52 -22.73 11.48
CA VAL A 498 -15.82 -24.16 11.45
C VAL A 498 -16.73 -24.54 12.62
N GLY A 499 -17.84 -25.21 12.30
CA GLY A 499 -18.87 -25.62 13.28
C GLY A 499 -20.04 -24.64 13.40
N LEU A 500 -19.93 -23.43 12.85
CA LEU A 500 -21.05 -22.49 12.73
C LEU A 500 -21.86 -22.83 11.47
N LYS A 501 -23.13 -23.18 11.63
CA LYS A 501 -24.07 -23.38 10.53
C LYS A 501 -24.73 -22.05 10.21
N LEU A 502 -24.48 -21.56 9.01
CA LEU A 502 -25.11 -20.38 8.42
C LEU A 502 -26.51 -20.71 7.92
#